data_AF-A0A5N5J268-F1
#
_entry.id   AF-A0A5N5J268-F1
#
_cell.length_a   1.000
_cell.length_b   1.000
_cell.length_c   1.000
_cell.angle_alpha   90.00
_cell.angle_beta   90.00
_cell.angle_gamma   90.00
#
_symmetry.space_group_name_H-M   'P 1'
#
loop_
_entity.id
_entity.type
_entity.pdbx_description
1 polymer ?
#
loop_
_entity_poly.entity_id
_entity_poly.type
_entity_poly.pdbx_seq_one_letter_code
_entity_poly.pdbx_strand_id
1 'polypeptide(L)'
;MADLDNKEQAELDQADMEDVEEVEEEETGEDSKARQLTVQMMQNPQILAALQERLDGLVGSPSGYMESLPRVVKRRVNALKNLQVKCAHIEAKFYEEVHELERKYAALYQPLYDKRSDIIKAAYEPTEEECEWKQPEDEELSSELKDKVKVEEEKKDEEKEDPKGIPEFWLTVFKNVDLLSEMLQEHDEPILKHLQDIKVKFSDAGQPMSFTLEFHFEQNDFFSNTVLTKTYKMRSKPDESDPFSFDGPEIMGCTG
;
A
#
# COMPACT_ATOMS: atom_id res chain seq x y z
N MET A 1 16.58 40.21 35.26
CA MET A 1 15.44 41.14 35.34
C MET A 1 14.59 40.88 34.12
N ALA A 2 13.53 40.08 34.16
CA ALA A 2 12.93 39.30 35.24
C ALA A 2 12.32 38.05 34.62
N ASP A 3 12.43 36.93 35.33
CA ASP A 3 11.57 35.76 35.19
C ASP A 3 10.12 36.11 35.50
N LEU A 4 9.17 35.32 34.99
CA LEU A 4 8.02 34.81 35.75
C LEU A 4 7.34 33.70 34.93
N ASP A 5 7.39 32.49 35.50
CA ASP A 5 6.61 31.31 35.17
C ASP A 5 5.10 31.58 35.11
N ASN A 6 4.35 30.82 34.31
CA ASN A 6 3.33 29.92 34.88
C ASN A 6 2.91 28.82 33.90
N LYS A 7 2.67 27.65 34.47
CA LYS A 7 2.41 26.35 33.89
C LYS A 7 1.01 25.92 34.34
N GLU A 8 0.11 25.64 33.39
CA GLU A 8 -1.20 24.97 33.55
C GLU A 8 -1.78 24.91 32.11
N GLN A 9 -1.73 23.82 31.34
CA GLN A 9 -2.38 22.51 31.45
C GLN A 9 -3.90 22.59 31.60
N ALA A 10 -4.63 22.33 30.50
CA ALA A 10 -5.82 21.47 30.44
C ALA A 10 -6.45 21.53 29.03
N GLU A 11 -6.49 20.36 28.38
CA GLU A 11 -7.63 19.81 27.62
C GLU A 11 -8.47 20.79 26.78
N LEU A 12 -8.25 20.76 25.46
CA LEU A 12 -9.26 21.23 24.50
C LEU A 12 -10.28 20.10 24.32
N ASP A 13 -11.38 20.26 25.04
CA ASP A 13 -12.58 19.44 24.97
C ASP A 13 -13.11 19.34 23.53
N GLN A 14 -13.42 18.10 23.15
CA GLN A 14 -14.32 17.75 22.05
C GLN A 14 -15.74 18.21 22.42
N ALA A 15 -16.07 19.47 22.15
CA ALA A 15 -17.43 19.98 22.34
C ALA A 15 -17.72 21.19 21.42
N ASP A 16 -17.62 21.00 20.11
CA ASP A 16 -18.08 21.99 19.11
C ASP A 16 -18.73 21.29 17.91
N MET A 17 -19.61 20.31 18.18
CA MET A 17 -20.51 19.72 17.18
C MET A 17 -21.90 19.43 17.78
N GLU A 18 -22.47 20.36 18.54
CA GLU A 18 -23.89 20.32 18.88
C GLU A 18 -24.46 21.74 18.79
N ASP A 19 -24.76 22.18 17.56
CA ASP A 19 -25.85 23.13 17.32
C ASP A 19 -26.31 22.98 15.86
N VAL A 20 -27.00 21.88 15.58
CA VAL A 20 -27.89 21.79 14.42
C VAL A 20 -29.26 22.19 14.94
N GLU A 21 -29.68 23.41 14.60
CA GLU A 21 -31.01 23.94 14.90
C GLU A 21 -32.08 22.89 14.55
N GLU A 22 -32.83 22.45 15.55
CA GLU A 22 -34.04 21.65 15.39
C GLU A 22 -35.10 22.53 14.70
N VAL A 23 -35.23 22.39 13.38
CA VAL A 23 -36.34 22.98 12.64
C VAL A 23 -37.56 22.12 12.91
N GLU A 24 -38.44 22.56 13.82
CA GLU A 24 -39.79 22.00 13.95
C GLU A 24 -40.59 22.31 12.68
N GLU A 25 -40.61 21.39 11.72
CA GLU A 25 -41.58 21.40 10.62
C GLU A 25 -42.94 20.93 11.13
N GLU A 26 -43.96 21.79 11.10
CA GLU A 26 -45.34 21.39 11.39
C GLU A 26 -45.81 20.30 10.41
N GLU A 27 -45.94 19.06 10.91
CA GLU A 27 -46.36 17.91 10.10
C GLU A 27 -47.84 18.00 9.70
N THR A 28 -48.08 18.06 8.39
CA THR A 28 -49.38 17.65 7.82
C THR A 28 -49.37 16.13 7.67
N GLY A 29 -50.41 15.45 8.19
CA GLY A 29 -50.46 13.99 8.37
C GLY A 29 -50.39 13.08 7.13
N GLU A 30 -50.13 13.63 5.94
CA GLU A 30 -49.83 12.86 4.71
C GLU A 30 -48.31 12.61 4.53
N ASP A 31 -47.45 13.52 5.01
CA ASP A 31 -45.99 13.43 4.86
C ASP A 31 -45.36 12.38 5.78
N SER A 32 -45.91 12.21 6.99
CA SER A 32 -45.44 11.20 7.95
C SER A 32 -45.68 9.77 7.45
N LYS A 33 -46.76 9.52 6.72
CA LYS A 33 -47.04 8.22 6.10
C LYS A 33 -46.10 7.92 4.94
N ALA A 34 -45.74 8.92 4.13
CA ALA A 34 -44.80 8.75 3.03
C ALA A 34 -43.38 8.46 3.56
N ARG A 35 -42.95 9.17 4.61
CA ARG A 35 -41.68 8.89 5.32
C ARG A 35 -41.69 7.49 5.93
N GLN A 36 -42.77 7.10 6.61
CA GLN A 36 -42.90 5.78 7.23
C GLN A 36 -42.90 4.65 6.19
N LEU A 37 -43.55 4.84 5.05
CA LEU A 37 -43.53 3.90 3.92
C LEU A 37 -42.12 3.79 3.32
N THR A 38 -41.40 4.92 3.20
CA THR A 38 -40.01 4.95 2.70
C THR A 38 -39.05 4.21 3.64
N VAL A 39 -39.19 4.43 4.95
CA VAL A 39 -38.43 3.69 5.98
C VAL A 39 -38.73 2.19 5.93
N GLN A 40 -40.00 1.82 5.74
CA GLN A 40 -40.41 0.42 5.65
C GLN A 40 -39.93 -0.26 4.36
N MET A 41 -39.82 0.50 3.26
CA MET A 41 -39.21 0.05 2.01
C MET A 41 -37.69 -0.14 2.14
N MET A 42 -37.01 0.75 2.87
CA MET A 42 -35.56 0.65 3.16
C MET A 42 -35.22 -0.48 4.14
N GLN A 43 -36.19 -1.00 4.91
CA GLN A 43 -36.00 -2.16 5.78
C GLN A 43 -36.18 -3.50 5.05
N ASN A 44 -36.64 -3.50 3.80
CA ASN A 44 -36.83 -4.73 3.03
C ASN A 44 -35.54 -5.10 2.27
N PRO A 45 -34.88 -6.23 2.62
CA PRO A 45 -33.60 -6.62 2.01
C PRO A 45 -33.69 -6.84 0.49
N GLN A 46 -34.85 -7.24 -0.02
CA GLN A 46 -35.06 -7.44 -1.46
C GLN A 46 -35.18 -6.11 -2.22
N ILE A 47 -35.73 -5.08 -1.58
CA ILE A 47 -35.83 -3.74 -2.15
C ILE A 47 -34.47 -3.05 -2.12
N LEU A 48 -33.72 -3.20 -1.03
CA LEU A 48 -32.34 -2.74 -0.95
C LEU A 48 -31.46 -3.44 -1.98
N ALA A 49 -31.57 -4.76 -2.16
CA ALA A 49 -30.83 -5.50 -3.18
C ALA A 49 -31.20 -5.03 -4.60
N ALA A 50 -32.48 -4.81 -4.90
CA ALA A 50 -32.92 -4.30 -6.20
C ALA A 50 -32.53 -2.83 -6.45
N LEU A 51 -32.47 -2.00 -5.40
CA LEU A 51 -31.94 -0.64 -5.46
C LEU A 51 -30.42 -0.65 -5.68
N GLN A 52 -29.70 -1.52 -4.97
CA GLN A 52 -28.26 -1.73 -5.13
C GLN A 52 -27.94 -2.21 -6.55
N GLU A 53 -28.66 -3.20 -7.08
CA GLU A 53 -28.50 -3.72 -8.45
C GLU A 53 -28.78 -2.63 -9.51
N ARG A 54 -29.76 -1.74 -9.26
CA ARG A 54 -30.02 -0.58 -10.12
C ARG A 54 -28.98 0.52 -10.01
N LEU A 55 -28.45 0.76 -8.80
CA LEU A 55 -27.39 1.74 -8.55
C LEU A 55 -26.07 1.27 -9.17
N ASP A 56 -25.73 -0.01 -9.02
CA ASP A 56 -24.59 -0.65 -9.69
C ASP A 56 -24.71 -0.59 -11.21
N GLY A 57 -25.94 -0.70 -11.76
CA GLY A 57 -26.21 -0.48 -13.19
C GLY A 57 -26.15 0.99 -13.66
N LEU A 58 -26.20 1.96 -12.74
CA LEU A 58 -26.14 3.39 -13.03
C LEU A 58 -24.71 3.93 -12.99
N VAL A 59 -23.78 3.26 -12.29
CA VAL A 59 -22.35 3.59 -12.32
C VAL A 59 -21.82 3.33 -13.74
N GLY A 60 -21.47 4.40 -14.45
CA GLY A 60 -20.95 4.34 -15.82
C GLY A 60 -22.00 4.40 -16.94
N SER A 61 -23.30 4.42 -16.61
CA SER A 61 -24.37 4.62 -17.60
C SER A 61 -24.55 6.12 -17.92
N PRO A 62 -24.58 6.55 -19.19
CA PRO A 62 -24.84 7.95 -19.53
C PRO A 62 -26.21 8.36 -19.02
N SER A 63 -26.26 9.17 -17.96
CA SER A 63 -27.52 9.54 -17.29
C SER A 63 -28.44 10.43 -18.14
N GLY A 64 -28.08 10.74 -19.40
CA GLY A 64 -28.76 11.72 -20.23
C GLY A 64 -28.59 13.17 -19.73
N TYR A 65 -28.06 13.33 -18.51
CA TYR A 65 -27.95 14.61 -17.83
C TYR A 65 -27.02 15.54 -18.62
N MET A 66 -25.84 15.05 -18.99
CA MET A 66 -24.88 15.82 -19.78
C MET A 66 -25.48 16.25 -21.13
N GLU A 67 -26.28 15.39 -21.77
CA GLU A 67 -26.98 15.66 -23.02
C GLU A 67 -28.08 16.72 -22.85
N SER A 68 -28.77 16.73 -21.70
CA SER A 68 -29.83 17.68 -21.36
C SER A 68 -29.32 19.10 -21.04
N LEU A 69 -28.03 19.24 -20.68
CA LEU A 69 -27.48 20.54 -20.26
C LEU A 69 -27.48 21.59 -21.38
N PRO A 70 -27.75 22.87 -21.06
CA PRO A 70 -27.62 23.97 -22.02
C PRO A 70 -26.22 24.06 -22.62
N ARG A 71 -26.11 24.51 -23.88
CA ARG A 71 -24.83 24.66 -24.60
C ARG A 71 -23.80 25.48 -23.82
N VAL A 72 -24.24 26.52 -23.11
CA VAL A 72 -23.36 27.37 -22.29
C VAL A 72 -22.75 26.58 -21.13
N VAL A 73 -23.53 25.71 -20.49
CA VAL A 73 -23.05 24.85 -19.40
C VAL A 73 -22.10 23.79 -19.94
N LYS A 74 -22.44 23.11 -21.05
CA LYS A 74 -21.54 22.15 -21.72
C LYS A 74 -20.17 22.74 -22.05
N ARG A 75 -20.13 24.00 -22.51
CA ARG A 75 -18.86 24.72 -22.76
C ARG A 75 -18.03 24.92 -21.48
N ARG A 76 -18.68 25.24 -20.36
CA ARG A 76 -18.00 25.37 -19.06
C ARG A 76 -17.47 24.02 -18.58
N VAL A 77 -18.27 22.96 -18.68
CA VAL A 77 -17.83 21.59 -18.36
C VAL A 77 -16.62 21.19 -19.21
N ASN A 78 -16.63 21.44 -20.51
CA ASN A 78 -15.49 21.15 -21.37
C ASN A 78 -14.24 21.98 -20.99
N ALA A 79 -14.42 23.23 -20.54
CA ALA A 79 -13.31 24.01 -20.02
C ALA A 79 -12.74 23.41 -18.72
N LEU A 80 -13.59 22.91 -17.82
CA LEU A 80 -13.17 22.20 -16.61
C LEU A 80 -12.45 20.88 -16.93
N LYS A 81 -12.94 20.11 -17.91
CA LYS A 81 -12.26 18.90 -18.40
C LYS A 81 -10.85 19.21 -18.89
N ASN A 82 -10.66 20.29 -19.64
CA ASN A 82 -9.32 20.72 -20.07
C ASN A 82 -8.41 21.12 -18.90
N LEU A 83 -8.96 21.70 -17.82
CA LEU A 83 -8.20 21.98 -16.61
C LEU A 83 -7.81 20.67 -15.90
N GLN A 84 -8.73 19.72 -15.80
CA GLN A 84 -8.46 18.42 -15.19
C GLN A 84 -7.35 17.66 -15.91
N VAL A 85 -7.31 17.69 -17.25
CA VAL A 85 -6.20 17.10 -18.02
C VAL A 85 -4.87 17.77 -17.65
N LYS A 86 -4.82 19.09 -17.43
CA LYS A 86 -3.60 19.76 -16.96
C LYS A 86 -3.21 19.32 -15.56
N CYS A 87 -4.17 19.12 -14.66
CA CYS A 87 -3.92 18.55 -13.34
C CYS A 87 -3.25 17.17 -13.45
N ALA A 88 -3.78 16.28 -14.29
CA ALA A 88 -3.21 14.96 -14.52
C ALA A 88 -1.76 15.02 -15.04
N HIS A 89 -1.41 16.01 -15.88
CA HIS A 89 -0.02 16.20 -16.32
C HIS A 89 0.92 16.68 -15.20
N ILE A 90 0.42 17.51 -14.29
CA ILE A 90 1.18 17.96 -13.11
C ILE A 90 1.39 16.78 -12.16
N GLU A 91 0.35 15.98 -11.94
CA GLU A 91 0.39 14.78 -11.11
C GLU A 91 1.34 13.71 -11.68
N ALA A 92 1.35 13.52 -13.00
CA ALA A 92 2.32 12.66 -13.66
C ALA A 92 3.78 13.07 -13.38
N LYS A 93 4.07 14.38 -13.40
CA LYS A 93 5.38 14.93 -13.02
C LYS A 93 5.70 14.70 -11.54
N PHE A 94 4.70 14.84 -10.67
CA PHE A 94 4.86 14.52 -9.25
C PHE A 94 5.30 13.07 -9.05
N TYR A 95 4.65 12.12 -9.72
CA TYR A 95 5.03 10.72 -9.64
C TYR A 95 6.40 10.40 -10.27
N GLU A 96 6.80 11.13 -11.32
CA GLU A 96 8.19 11.05 -11.81
C GLU A 96 9.18 11.46 -10.72
N GLU A 97 8.93 12.56 -10.00
CA GLU A 97 9.77 13.04 -8.90
C GLU A 97 9.77 12.07 -7.69
N VAL A 98 8.61 11.49 -7.35
CA VAL A 98 8.51 10.42 -6.33
C VAL A 98 9.40 9.23 -6.72
N HIS A 99 9.37 8.80 -7.97
CA HIS A 99 10.22 7.72 -8.41
C HIS A 99 11.72 8.07 -8.31
N GLU A 100 12.12 9.31 -8.56
CA GLU A 100 13.52 9.73 -8.32
C GLU A 100 13.89 9.69 -6.83
N LEU A 101 12.93 10.05 -5.96
CA LEU A 101 13.07 9.96 -4.52
C LEU A 101 13.23 8.50 -4.06
N GLU A 102 12.40 7.59 -4.58
CA GLU A 102 12.52 6.15 -4.32
C GLU A 102 13.91 5.63 -4.69
N ARG A 103 14.43 6.00 -5.87
CA ARG A 103 15.80 5.64 -6.28
C ARG A 103 16.85 6.14 -5.30
N LYS A 104 16.73 7.39 -4.86
CA LYS A 104 17.66 8.00 -3.89
C LYS A 104 17.66 7.23 -2.57
N TYR A 105 16.49 6.90 -2.03
CA TYR A 105 16.38 6.20 -0.76
C TYR A 105 16.72 4.70 -0.86
N ALA A 106 16.48 4.07 -2.01
CA ALA A 106 16.92 2.71 -2.28
C ALA A 106 18.45 2.57 -2.11
N ALA A 107 19.22 3.56 -2.57
CA ALA A 107 20.67 3.59 -2.36
C ALA A 107 21.07 3.70 -0.88
N LEU A 108 20.25 4.34 -0.04
CA LEU A 108 20.48 4.43 1.40
C LEU A 108 20.12 3.12 2.12
N TYR A 109 19.12 2.39 1.64
CA TYR A 109 18.76 1.07 2.17
C TYR A 109 19.72 -0.02 1.72
N GLN A 110 20.39 0.15 0.58
CA GLN A 110 21.25 -0.89 -0.01
C GLN A 110 22.30 -1.46 0.97
N PRO A 111 23.07 -0.66 1.73
CA PRO A 111 24.02 -1.20 2.69
C PRO A 111 23.37 -2.00 3.82
N LEU A 112 22.15 -1.62 4.24
CA LEU A 112 21.40 -2.35 5.26
C LEU A 112 20.92 -3.71 4.72
N TYR A 113 20.46 -3.75 3.48
CA TYR A 113 20.04 -4.99 2.82
C TYR A 113 21.20 -5.91 2.49
N ASP A 114 22.35 -5.35 2.10
CA ASP A 114 23.57 -6.14 1.91
C ASP A 114 24.04 -6.74 3.24
N LYS A 115 24.05 -5.95 4.33
CA LYS A 115 24.35 -6.49 5.68
C LYS A 115 23.35 -7.56 6.12
N ARG A 116 22.05 -7.36 5.87
CA ARG A 116 21.01 -8.37 6.13
C ARG A 116 21.31 -9.66 5.36
N SER A 117 21.65 -9.56 4.08
CA SER A 117 22.04 -10.70 3.24
C SER A 117 23.23 -11.44 3.83
N ASP A 118 24.24 -10.71 4.31
CA ASP A 118 25.43 -11.30 4.91
C ASP A 118 25.12 -12.02 6.22
N ILE A 119 24.22 -11.49 7.06
CA ILE A 119 23.73 -12.17 8.27
C ILE A 119 22.96 -13.44 7.91
N ILE A 120 22.00 -13.36 6.98
CA ILE A 120 21.17 -14.50 6.57
C ILE A 120 22.05 -15.67 6.07
N LYS A 121 23.18 -15.39 5.41
CA LYS A 121 24.09 -16.41 4.86
C LYS A 121 25.22 -16.80 5.82
N ALA A 122 25.27 -16.25 7.03
CA ALA A 122 26.42 -16.32 7.95
C ALA A 122 27.76 -15.91 7.30
N ALA A 123 27.73 -14.95 6.37
CA ALA A 123 28.95 -14.26 5.91
C ALA A 123 29.41 -13.19 6.91
N TYR A 124 28.50 -12.74 7.79
CA TYR A 124 28.77 -11.83 8.90
C TYR A 124 28.02 -12.30 10.14
N GLU A 125 28.75 -12.44 11.26
CA GLU A 125 28.16 -12.74 12.56
C GLU A 125 27.88 -11.43 13.31
N PRO A 126 26.62 -11.15 13.71
CA PRO A 126 26.28 -9.94 14.46
C PRO A 126 27.02 -9.84 15.79
N THR A 127 27.30 -8.61 16.23
CA THR A 127 27.85 -8.36 17.58
C THR A 127 26.75 -8.43 18.64
N GLU A 128 27.13 -8.58 19.91
CA GLU A 128 26.17 -8.55 21.04
C GLU A 128 25.30 -7.29 21.02
N GLU A 129 25.89 -6.13 20.72
CA GLU A 129 25.18 -4.84 20.61
C GLU A 129 24.17 -4.81 19.45
N GLU A 130 24.40 -5.54 18.38
CA GLU A 130 23.52 -5.61 17.21
C GLU A 130 22.37 -6.61 17.40
N CYS A 131 22.56 -7.60 18.26
CA CYS A 131 21.52 -8.54 18.69
C CYS A 131 20.56 -7.92 19.72
N GLU A 132 20.97 -6.85 20.42
CA GLU A 132 20.13 -6.16 21.39
C GLU A 132 19.04 -5.34 20.69
N TRP A 133 17.79 -5.81 20.76
CA TRP A 133 16.64 -5.06 20.27
C TRP A 133 16.38 -3.84 21.15
N LYS A 134 16.65 -2.64 20.61
CA LYS A 134 16.32 -1.37 21.27
C LYS A 134 14.90 -0.97 20.91
N GLN A 135 13.98 -1.03 21.87
CA GLN A 135 12.64 -0.47 21.67
C GLN A 135 12.76 1.05 21.47
N PRO A 136 12.06 1.65 20.48
CA PRO A 136 11.95 3.09 20.37
C PRO A 136 11.44 3.68 21.69
N GLU A 137 12.10 4.72 22.19
CA GLU A 137 11.77 5.34 23.49
C GLU A 137 10.36 5.98 23.52
N ASP A 138 9.76 6.26 22.35
CA ASP A 138 8.55 7.08 22.22
C ASP A 138 7.31 6.39 21.61
N GLU A 139 7.30 5.08 21.34
CA GLU A 139 6.12 4.43 20.75
C GLU A 139 5.50 3.34 21.62
N GLU A 140 4.22 3.53 21.85
CA GLU A 140 3.22 2.54 22.24
C GLU A 140 3.16 1.43 21.16
N LEU A 141 4.22 0.63 21.04
CA LEU A 141 4.23 -0.55 20.18
C LEU A 141 3.00 -1.38 20.53
N SER A 142 2.20 -1.68 19.50
CA SER A 142 0.98 -2.49 19.66
C SER A 142 1.32 -3.77 20.41
N SER A 143 0.40 -4.22 21.26
CA SER A 143 0.56 -5.47 22.03
C SER A 143 0.96 -6.65 21.16
N GLU A 144 0.54 -6.66 19.89
CA GLU A 144 0.88 -7.67 18.89
C GLU A 144 2.36 -7.70 18.50
N LEU A 145 3.03 -6.54 18.40
CA LEU A 145 4.47 -6.49 18.14
C LEU A 145 5.28 -6.94 19.36
N LYS A 146 4.81 -6.62 20.57
CA LYS A 146 5.47 -7.04 21.83
C LYS A 146 5.45 -8.56 22.02
N ASP A 147 4.39 -9.24 21.60
CA ASP A 147 4.30 -10.70 21.70
C ASP A 147 5.11 -11.42 20.60
N LYS A 148 5.28 -10.84 19.41
CA LYS A 148 6.16 -11.39 18.35
C LYS A 148 7.66 -11.23 18.66
N VAL A 149 8.03 -10.31 19.56
CA VAL A 149 9.43 -9.98 19.91
C VAL A 149 9.98 -10.88 21.03
N LYS A 150 9.16 -11.66 21.73
CA LYS A 150 9.64 -12.62 22.74
C LYS A 150 10.38 -13.76 22.04
N VAL A 151 11.68 -13.58 21.83
CA VAL A 151 12.59 -14.69 21.56
C VAL A 151 12.73 -15.45 22.88
N GLU A 152 12.11 -16.61 22.99
CA GLU A 152 12.32 -17.50 24.12
C GLU A 152 13.76 -18.03 24.04
N GLU A 153 14.64 -17.59 24.95
CA GLU A 153 15.94 -18.24 25.16
C GLU A 153 15.72 -19.62 25.80
N GLU A 154 15.28 -20.60 25.01
CA GLU A 154 15.41 -21.99 25.41
C GLU A 154 16.89 -22.37 25.38
N LYS A 155 17.52 -22.44 26.56
CA LYS A 155 18.78 -23.16 26.73
C LYS A 155 18.56 -24.63 26.38
N LYS A 156 18.84 -25.00 25.13
CA LYS A 156 19.14 -26.38 24.74
C LYS A 156 20.44 -26.41 23.96
N ASP A 157 21.53 -26.62 24.70
CA ASP A 157 22.74 -27.27 24.19
C ASP A 157 22.37 -28.71 23.82
N GLU A 158 22.23 -29.00 22.52
CA GLU A 158 22.48 -30.32 21.97
C GLU A 158 23.17 -30.14 20.62
N GLU A 159 24.36 -30.74 20.48
CA GLU A 159 25.20 -30.79 19.28
C GLU A 159 24.36 -30.94 18.00
N LYS A 160 24.17 -29.83 17.29
CA LYS A 160 23.67 -29.81 15.91
C LYS A 160 24.64 -28.94 15.13
N GLU A 161 24.97 -29.39 13.92
CA GLU A 161 25.84 -28.68 12.99
C GLU A 161 25.61 -27.17 13.08
N ASP A 162 26.69 -26.42 13.26
CA ASP A 162 26.73 -24.96 13.23
C ASP A 162 25.95 -24.48 12.00
N PRO A 163 24.69 -24.02 12.16
CA PRO A 163 23.83 -23.77 11.01
C PRO A 163 24.40 -22.58 10.26
N LYS A 164 24.71 -22.77 8.98
CA LYS A 164 25.24 -21.71 8.12
C LYS A 164 24.13 -20.68 7.86
N GLY A 165 24.01 -19.69 8.73
CA GLY A 165 23.08 -18.58 8.59
C GLY A 165 21.68 -18.91 9.10
N ILE A 166 20.66 -18.31 8.47
CA ILE A 166 19.25 -18.50 8.83
C ILE A 166 18.60 -19.40 7.76
N PRO A 167 18.38 -20.69 8.03
CA PRO A 167 17.82 -21.61 7.05
C PRO A 167 16.42 -21.18 6.61
N GLU A 168 16.13 -21.35 5.31
CA GLU A 168 14.80 -21.14 4.75
C GLU A 168 14.22 -19.74 5.01
N PHE A 169 15.07 -18.73 5.24
CA PHE A 169 14.63 -17.36 5.58
C PHE A 169 13.59 -16.83 4.59
N TRP A 170 13.90 -16.82 3.29
CA TRP A 170 12.99 -16.29 2.27
C TRP A 170 11.78 -17.17 2.03
N LEU A 171 11.92 -18.50 2.09
CA LEU A 171 10.76 -19.41 2.04
C LEU A 171 9.79 -19.14 3.21
N THR A 172 10.33 -18.93 4.40
CA THR A 172 9.55 -18.56 5.59
C THR A 172 8.85 -17.23 5.36
N VAL A 173 9.53 -16.22 4.81
CA VAL A 173 8.89 -14.95 4.43
C VAL A 173 7.74 -15.17 3.45
N PHE A 174 7.93 -15.96 2.39
CA PHE A 174 6.89 -16.24 1.39
C PHE A 174 5.66 -16.92 2.01
N LYS A 175 5.87 -17.84 2.96
CA LYS A 175 4.77 -18.53 3.66
C LYS A 175 3.99 -17.65 4.63
N ASN A 176 4.60 -16.58 5.14
CA ASN A 176 3.99 -15.70 6.16
C ASN A 176 3.39 -14.42 5.59
N VAL A 177 3.58 -14.14 4.30
CA VAL A 177 2.93 -13.01 3.61
C VAL A 177 1.76 -13.57 2.82
N ASP A 178 0.53 -13.20 3.22
CA ASP A 178 -0.73 -13.74 2.68
C ASP A 178 -0.72 -13.87 1.14
N LEU A 179 -0.50 -12.76 0.44
CA LEU A 179 -0.47 -12.73 -1.03
C LEU A 179 0.56 -13.68 -1.65
N LEU A 180 1.74 -13.81 -1.04
CA LEU A 180 2.81 -14.69 -1.55
C LEU A 180 2.51 -16.15 -1.23
N SER A 181 1.94 -16.42 -0.06
CA SER A 181 1.57 -17.77 0.38
C SER A 181 0.52 -18.40 -0.54
N GLU A 182 -0.43 -17.61 -1.04
CA GLU A 182 -1.46 -18.06 -1.97
C GLU A 182 -0.91 -18.43 -3.36
N MET A 183 0.20 -17.81 -3.75
CA MET A 183 0.88 -18.07 -5.02
C MET A 183 1.84 -19.26 -4.94
N LEU A 184 2.23 -19.68 -3.74
CA LEU A 184 3.23 -20.72 -3.52
C LEU A 184 2.64 -22.12 -3.65
N GLN A 185 3.25 -22.99 -4.45
CA GLN A 185 2.85 -24.39 -4.58
C GLN A 185 3.84 -25.34 -3.87
N GLU A 186 3.39 -26.55 -3.52
CA GLU A 186 4.22 -27.53 -2.78
C GLU A 186 5.55 -27.86 -3.48
N HIS A 187 5.57 -27.83 -4.81
CA HIS A 187 6.78 -28.13 -5.60
C HIS A 187 7.75 -26.95 -5.70
N ASP A 188 7.31 -25.73 -5.35
CA ASP A 188 8.18 -24.54 -5.32
C ASP A 188 9.02 -24.51 -4.04
N GLU A 189 8.55 -25.11 -2.95
CA GLU A 189 9.24 -25.04 -1.66
C GLU A 189 10.68 -25.56 -1.72
N PRO A 190 10.98 -26.75 -2.30
CA PRO A 190 12.35 -27.23 -2.40
C PRO A 190 13.26 -26.29 -3.19
N ILE A 191 12.71 -25.54 -4.15
CA ILE A 191 13.44 -24.57 -4.97
C ILE A 191 13.74 -23.32 -4.13
N LEU A 192 12.75 -22.80 -3.42
CA LEU A 192 12.87 -21.59 -2.60
C LEU A 192 13.75 -21.78 -1.36
N LYS A 193 14.03 -23.01 -0.93
CA LYS A 193 15.06 -23.28 0.09
C LYS A 193 16.45 -22.80 -0.35
N HIS A 194 16.71 -22.74 -1.65
CA HIS A 194 17.96 -22.25 -2.23
C HIS A 194 17.97 -20.73 -2.48
N LEU A 195 16.89 -20.02 -2.18
CA LEU A 195 16.80 -18.57 -2.37
C LEU A 195 17.59 -17.87 -1.26
N GLN A 196 18.65 -17.16 -1.64
CA GLN A 196 19.56 -16.47 -0.73
C GLN A 196 19.20 -15.00 -0.52
N ASP A 197 18.71 -14.33 -1.56
CA ASP A 197 18.41 -12.89 -1.49
C ASP A 197 17.36 -12.47 -2.53
N ILE A 198 16.65 -11.39 -2.21
CA ILE A 198 15.76 -10.71 -3.15
C ILE A 198 16.12 -9.24 -3.16
N LYS A 199 16.47 -8.74 -4.35
CA LYS A 199 16.87 -7.34 -4.55
C LYS A 199 15.93 -6.65 -5.51
N VAL A 200 15.71 -5.35 -5.29
CA VAL A 200 15.05 -4.47 -6.25
C VAL A 200 16.09 -3.51 -6.84
N LYS A 201 16.11 -3.40 -8.17
CA LYS A 201 16.95 -2.45 -8.90
C LYS A 201 16.08 -1.55 -9.75
N PHE A 202 16.14 -0.26 -9.48
CA PHE A 202 15.48 0.75 -10.30
C PHE A 202 16.34 1.09 -11.53
N SER A 203 15.69 1.57 -12.59
CA SER A 203 16.37 2.13 -13.75
C SER A 203 17.25 3.32 -13.40
N ASP A 204 18.38 3.46 -14.10
CA ASP A 204 19.27 4.60 -13.93
C ASP A 204 18.60 5.95 -14.24
N ALA A 205 19.13 7.02 -13.67
CA ALA A 205 18.66 8.37 -13.93
C ALA A 205 18.71 8.68 -15.44
N GLY A 206 17.60 9.17 -15.99
CA GLY A 206 17.44 9.48 -17.41
C GLY A 206 17.07 8.29 -18.30
N GLN A 207 16.99 7.07 -17.76
CA GLN A 207 16.39 5.93 -18.46
C GLN A 207 14.87 5.88 -18.24
N PRO A 208 14.10 5.18 -19.10
CA PRO A 208 12.68 4.96 -18.87
C PRO A 208 12.43 4.28 -17.51
N MET A 209 11.42 4.77 -16.80
CA MET A 209 11.02 4.27 -15.48
C MET A 209 10.82 2.75 -15.52
N SER A 210 11.60 2.03 -14.73
CA SER A 210 11.43 0.59 -14.53
C SER A 210 12.05 0.15 -13.22
N PHE A 211 11.62 -1.01 -12.74
CA PHE A 211 12.31 -1.73 -11.68
C PHE A 211 12.45 -3.20 -12.04
N THR A 212 13.50 -3.82 -11.53
CA THR A 212 13.79 -5.24 -11.70
C THR A 212 13.89 -5.90 -10.34
N LEU A 213 13.13 -6.97 -10.15
CA LEU A 213 13.30 -7.88 -9.04
C LEU A 213 14.36 -8.91 -9.43
N GLU A 214 15.35 -9.11 -8.57
CA GLU A 214 16.39 -10.12 -8.71
C GLU A 214 16.25 -11.14 -7.58
N PHE A 215 16.09 -12.41 -7.94
CA PHE A 215 16.02 -13.54 -7.02
C PHE A 215 17.35 -14.29 -7.11
N HIS A 216 18.16 -14.21 -6.06
CA HIS A 216 19.51 -14.76 -6.01
C HIS A 216 19.49 -16.15 -5.40
N PHE A 217 19.88 -17.16 -6.17
CA PHE A 217 19.89 -18.56 -5.75
C PHE A 217 21.31 -19.08 -5.62
N GLU A 218 21.51 -19.98 -4.65
CA GLU A 218 22.68 -20.83 -4.67
C GLU A 218 22.60 -21.90 -5.76
N GLN A 219 23.74 -22.55 -6.02
CA GLN A 219 23.78 -23.69 -6.91
C GLN A 219 22.84 -24.79 -6.39
N ASN A 220 21.96 -25.27 -7.27
CA ASN A 220 20.92 -26.25 -6.95
C ASN A 220 20.67 -27.20 -8.13
N ASP A 221 19.87 -28.24 -7.89
CA ASP A 221 19.60 -29.30 -8.87
C ASP A 221 18.44 -28.98 -9.82
N PHE A 222 17.76 -27.83 -9.66
CA PHE A 222 16.58 -27.45 -10.44
C PHE A 222 16.94 -26.61 -11.67
N PHE A 223 17.89 -25.69 -11.53
CA PHE A 223 18.37 -24.85 -12.62
C PHE A 223 19.80 -24.36 -12.40
N SER A 224 20.48 -23.95 -13.48
CA SER A 224 21.84 -23.43 -13.44
C SER A 224 21.94 -21.92 -13.18
N ASN A 225 20.81 -21.20 -13.23
CA ASN A 225 20.76 -19.75 -13.03
C ASN A 225 21.09 -19.42 -11.57
N THR A 226 22.04 -18.52 -11.34
CA THR A 226 22.31 -17.97 -10.00
C THR A 226 21.43 -16.76 -9.68
N VAL A 227 20.86 -16.12 -10.70
CA VAL A 227 19.93 -15.00 -10.55
C VAL A 227 18.78 -15.17 -11.55
N LEU A 228 17.55 -15.17 -11.05
CA LEU A 228 16.34 -15.01 -11.85
C LEU A 228 15.88 -13.56 -11.77
N THR A 229 15.44 -12.97 -12.87
CA THR A 229 15.06 -11.56 -12.91
C THR A 229 13.67 -11.37 -13.48
N LYS A 230 12.94 -10.40 -12.94
CA LYS A 230 11.67 -9.94 -13.48
C LYS A 230 11.64 -8.42 -13.51
N THR A 231 11.62 -7.86 -14.72
CA THR A 231 11.65 -6.42 -14.96
C THR A 231 10.27 -5.91 -15.32
N TYR A 232 9.83 -4.85 -14.66
CA TYR A 232 8.58 -4.14 -14.93
C TYR A 232 8.90 -2.77 -15.53
N LYS A 233 8.35 -2.49 -16.71
CA LYS A 233 8.45 -1.18 -17.37
C LYS A 233 7.25 -0.34 -16.99
N MET A 234 7.50 0.89 -16.57
CA MET A 234 6.47 1.78 -16.05
C MET A 234 6.38 3.05 -16.88
N ARG A 235 5.24 3.73 -16.77
CA ARG A 235 4.99 5.03 -17.39
C ARG A 235 4.19 5.90 -16.45
N SER A 236 4.65 7.13 -16.23
CA SER A 236 3.91 8.18 -15.52
C SER A 236 3.52 9.27 -16.52
N LYS A 237 2.50 9.01 -17.33
CA LYS A 237 1.95 9.98 -18.28
C LYS A 237 0.47 9.68 -18.51
N PRO A 238 -0.43 10.68 -18.52
CA PRO A 238 -1.82 10.45 -18.86
C PRO A 238 -1.96 9.89 -20.29
N ASP A 239 -2.90 8.97 -20.50
CA ASP A 239 -3.20 8.44 -21.82
C ASP A 239 -3.84 9.52 -22.71
N GLU A 240 -3.48 9.59 -23.99
CA GLU A 240 -4.02 10.62 -24.89
C GLU A 240 -5.47 10.33 -25.31
N SER A 241 -5.87 9.05 -25.32
CA SER A 241 -7.22 8.60 -25.62
C SER A 241 -8.15 8.63 -24.40
N ASP A 242 -7.60 8.45 -23.20
CA ASP A 242 -8.31 8.56 -21.94
C ASP A 242 -7.47 9.25 -20.83
N PRO A 243 -7.31 10.58 -20.88
CA PRO A 243 -6.45 11.29 -19.92
C PRO A 243 -7.06 11.39 -18.51
N PHE A 244 -8.32 10.99 -18.33
CA PHE A 244 -9.01 11.03 -17.03
C PHE A 244 -8.84 9.73 -16.25
N SER A 245 -8.31 8.67 -16.88
CA SER A 245 -8.01 7.40 -16.20
C SER A 245 -6.68 7.40 -15.45
N PHE A 246 -5.89 8.48 -15.55
CA PHE A 246 -4.60 8.56 -14.89
C PHE A 246 -4.75 8.60 -13.37
N ASP A 247 -4.20 7.59 -12.68
CA ASP A 247 -4.21 7.44 -11.22
C ASP A 247 -2.79 7.14 -10.67
N GLY A 248 -1.76 7.51 -11.44
CA GLY A 248 -0.36 7.29 -11.10
C GLY A 248 0.40 6.41 -12.09
N PRO A 249 1.60 5.95 -11.73
CA PRO A 249 2.45 5.15 -12.61
C PRO A 249 1.82 3.80 -12.95
N GLU A 250 1.77 3.48 -14.24
CA GLU A 250 1.22 2.22 -14.73
C GLU A 250 2.32 1.27 -15.19
N ILE A 251 2.12 -0.03 -14.96
CA ILE A 251 2.97 -1.07 -15.55
C ILE A 251 2.57 -1.25 -17.02
N MET A 252 3.47 -0.85 -17.93
CA MET A 252 3.29 -0.97 -19.38
C MET A 252 3.60 -2.37 -19.92
N GLY A 253 4.34 -3.15 -19.13
CA GLY A 253 4.71 -4.52 -19.49
C GLY A 253 5.78 -5.07 -18.57
N CYS A 254 6.00 -6.37 -18.66
CA CYS A 254 7.03 -7.05 -17.91
C CYS A 254 7.83 -8.01 -18.81
N THR A 255 9.08 -8.27 -18.43
CA THR A 255 9.99 -9.21 -19.09
C THR A 255 10.74 -10.02 -18.05
N GLY A 256 10.97 -11.30 -18.32
CA GLY A 256 11.55 -12.25 -17.36
C GLY A 256 10.61 -13.40 -17.08
#